data_AF-A0A7X7M5Y9-F1
#
_entry.id   AF-A0A7X7M5Y9-F1
#
_cell.length_a   1.000
_cell.length_b   1.000
_cell.length_c   1.000
_cell.angle_alpha   90.00
_cell.angle_beta   90.00
_cell.angle_gamma   90.00
#
_symmetry.space_group_name_H-M   'P 1'
#
loop_
_entity.id
_entity.type
_entity.pdbx_description
1 polymer ?
#
loop_
_entity_poly.entity_id
_entity_poly.type
_entity_poly.pdbx_seq_one_letter_code
_entity_poly.pdbx_strand_id
1 'polypeptide(L)'
;MNAKAVKVQPHKSSLGNTDANLMALLVYLAPIILAWIPGIKYIAWAVPLIVFFIEKDSKFVKFHSMQAILLSAVGAVLGFILSVIIAGAIAVGYAGNYGYGALGALGIVSFLALVITIIIIVFEIIAMVRAYGYVAYRIPLIGNWAAKIAGWEDQNTDAGHGQRGAYYPSAAAAAPQQGTSDQATDAPDESAEPAPTAEPESSGK
;
A
#
# COMPACT_ATOMS: atom_id res chain seq x y z
N MET A 1 -13.37 16.90 13.60
CA MET A 1 -13.62 15.48 13.29
C MET A 1 -12.30 14.73 13.47
N ASN A 2 -12.25 13.75 14.38
CA ASN A 2 -11.01 13.03 14.69
C ASN A 2 -10.66 12.06 13.55
N ALA A 3 -9.48 12.21 12.95
CA ALA A 3 -8.95 11.24 12.01
C ALA A 3 -8.75 9.90 12.74
N LYS A 4 -9.64 8.93 12.51
CA LYS A 4 -9.52 7.59 13.09
C LYS A 4 -8.45 6.82 12.32
N ALA A 5 -7.36 6.51 13.00
CA ALA A 5 -6.39 5.53 12.56
C ALA A 5 -6.80 4.15 13.10
N VAL A 6 -6.90 3.15 12.22
CA VAL A 6 -7.28 1.77 12.61
C VAL A 6 -6.12 0.84 12.33
N LYS A 7 -5.66 0.10 13.34
CA LYS A 7 -4.61 -0.92 13.16
C LYS A 7 -5.22 -2.18 12.57
N VAL A 8 -4.56 -2.73 11.57
CA VAL A 8 -4.97 -3.92 10.81
C VAL A 8 -4.00 -5.04 11.12
N GLN A 9 -4.49 -6.28 11.10
CA GLN A 9 -3.62 -7.44 11.25
C GLN A 9 -2.78 -7.63 9.98
N PRO A 10 -1.51 -8.07 10.10
CA PRO A 10 -0.70 -8.44 8.95
C PRO A 10 -1.40 -9.49 8.08
N HIS A 11 -1.42 -9.28 6.77
CA HIS A 11 -2.03 -10.18 5.80
C HIS A 11 -1.44 -9.91 4.40
N LYS A 12 -1.77 -10.79 3.45
CA LYS A 12 -1.30 -10.71 2.06
C LYS A 12 -2.29 -9.96 1.17
N SER A 13 -1.74 -9.31 0.15
CA SER A 13 -2.47 -8.80 -1.02
C SER A 13 -2.65 -9.92 -2.04
N SER A 14 -3.71 -9.85 -2.85
CA SER A 14 -3.90 -10.76 -3.99
C SER A 14 -2.88 -10.51 -5.12
N LEU A 15 -2.13 -9.40 -5.06
CA LEU A 15 -1.14 -9.01 -6.05
C LEU A 15 0.24 -9.57 -5.70
N GLY A 16 0.65 -10.61 -6.43
CA GLY A 16 1.99 -11.19 -6.34
C GLY A 16 2.35 -11.78 -4.97
N ASN A 17 1.35 -12.16 -4.15
CA ASN A 17 1.54 -12.67 -2.79
C ASN A 17 2.38 -11.73 -1.88
N THR A 18 2.30 -10.43 -2.16
CA THR A 18 3.04 -9.38 -1.43
C THR A 18 2.32 -9.02 -0.13
N ASP A 19 3.04 -8.49 0.85
CA ASP A 19 2.44 -8.00 2.08
C ASP A 19 1.53 -6.80 1.81
N ALA A 20 0.36 -6.78 2.46
CA ALA A 20 -0.66 -5.77 2.19
C ALA A 20 -0.20 -4.34 2.58
N ASN A 21 0.66 -4.20 3.59
CA ASN A 21 1.29 -2.92 3.94
C ASN A 21 2.19 -2.37 2.84
N LEU A 22 2.96 -3.23 2.16
CA LEU A 22 3.80 -2.83 1.03
C LEU A 22 2.96 -2.40 -0.15
N MET A 23 1.91 -3.16 -0.50
CA MET A 23 1.01 -2.78 -1.59
C MET A 23 0.27 -1.46 -1.31
N ALA A 24 -0.21 -1.27 -0.07
CA ALA A 24 -0.83 -0.03 0.36
C ALA A 24 0.14 1.16 0.41
N LEU A 25 1.43 0.93 0.62
CA LEU A 25 2.47 1.95 0.49
C LEU A 25 2.74 2.28 -0.99
N LEU A 26 2.84 1.26 -1.84
CA LEU A 26 3.17 1.38 -3.27
C LEU A 26 2.13 2.19 -4.05
N VAL A 27 0.85 2.13 -3.65
CA VAL A 27 -0.20 2.92 -4.32
C VAL A 27 -0.04 4.43 -4.17
N TYR A 28 0.77 4.90 -3.19
CA TYR A 28 1.18 6.30 -3.08
C TYR A 28 2.55 6.53 -3.71
N LEU A 29 3.51 5.64 -3.43
CA LEU A 29 4.90 5.83 -3.86
C LEU A 29 5.06 5.78 -5.38
N ALA A 30 4.39 4.83 -6.05
CA ALA A 30 4.53 4.66 -7.49
C ALA A 30 4.05 5.89 -8.28
N PRO A 31 2.85 6.46 -8.04
CA PRO A 31 2.45 7.72 -8.67
C PRO A 31 3.44 8.87 -8.46
N ILE A 32 3.99 9.02 -7.25
CA ILE A 32 4.98 10.06 -6.94
C ILE A 32 6.22 9.90 -7.82
N ILE A 33 6.79 8.68 -7.91
CA ILE A 33 7.98 8.43 -8.75
C ILE A 33 7.66 8.67 -10.23
N LEU A 34 6.53 8.14 -10.71
CA LEU A 34 6.11 8.27 -12.10
C LEU A 34 5.82 9.73 -12.50
N ALA A 35 5.43 10.58 -11.55
CA ALA A 35 5.18 12.00 -11.80
C ALA A 35 6.45 12.77 -12.23
N TRP A 36 7.64 12.26 -11.94
CA TRP A 36 8.92 12.87 -12.33
C TRP A 36 9.39 12.48 -13.74
N ILE A 37 8.74 11.51 -14.38
CA ILE A 37 9.12 11.06 -15.72
C ILE A 37 8.29 11.84 -16.76
N PRO A 38 8.94 12.61 -17.66
CA PRO A 38 8.24 13.30 -18.75
C PRO A 38 7.38 12.33 -19.57
N GLY A 39 6.17 12.74 -19.92
CA GLY A 39 5.18 11.91 -20.62
C GLY A 39 4.41 10.94 -19.70
N ILE A 40 5.08 10.20 -18.81
CA ILE A 40 4.42 9.19 -17.97
C ILE A 40 3.59 9.83 -16.84
N LYS A 41 3.97 11.02 -16.36
CA LYS A 41 3.24 11.73 -15.30
C LYS A 41 1.72 11.84 -15.54
N TYR A 42 1.27 11.91 -16.80
CA TYR A 42 -0.14 12.06 -17.15
C TYR A 42 -0.97 10.78 -16.93
N ILE A 43 -0.32 9.62 -16.76
CA ILE A 43 -0.96 8.34 -16.47
C ILE A 43 -0.61 7.81 -15.07
N ALA A 44 0.19 8.53 -14.27
CA ALA A 44 0.61 8.11 -12.94
C ALA A 44 -0.58 7.81 -12.00
N TRP A 45 -1.68 8.55 -12.14
CA TRP A 45 -2.93 8.36 -11.40
C TRP A 45 -3.61 7.01 -11.69
N ALA A 46 -3.28 6.34 -12.81
CA ALA A 46 -3.85 5.05 -13.16
C ALA A 46 -3.35 3.92 -12.25
N VAL A 47 -2.17 4.06 -11.62
CA VAL A 47 -1.61 3.02 -10.75
C VAL A 47 -2.56 2.65 -9.59
N PRO A 48 -2.99 3.58 -8.72
CA PRO A 48 -3.90 3.24 -7.64
C PRO A 48 -5.27 2.78 -8.16
N LEU A 49 -5.71 3.26 -9.34
CA LEU A 49 -6.94 2.79 -9.98
C LEU A 49 -6.85 1.30 -10.36
N ILE A 50 -5.77 0.91 -11.02
CA ILE A 50 -5.53 -0.47 -11.44
C ILE A 50 -5.44 -1.37 -10.19
N VAL A 51 -4.69 -0.96 -9.17
CA VAL A 51 -4.58 -1.73 -7.91
C VAL A 51 -5.95 -1.89 -7.24
N PHE A 52 -6.77 -0.84 -7.19
CA PHE A 52 -8.10 -0.91 -6.57
C PHE A 52 -8.99 -1.98 -7.20
N PHE A 53 -9.00 -2.09 -8.54
CA PHE A 53 -9.84 -3.05 -9.25
C PHE A 53 -9.27 -4.47 -9.28
N ILE A 54 -7.94 -4.62 -9.30
CA ILE A 54 -7.31 -5.95 -9.34
C ILE A 54 -7.20 -6.57 -7.95
N GLU A 55 -7.07 -5.78 -6.89
CA GLU A 55 -7.05 -6.28 -5.54
C GLU A 55 -8.37 -7.01 -5.21
N LYS A 56 -8.28 -8.23 -4.65
CA LYS A 56 -9.45 -9.05 -4.31
C LYS A 56 -9.52 -9.37 -2.82
N ASP A 57 -8.38 -9.53 -2.17
CA ASP A 57 -8.28 -10.17 -0.86
C ASP A 57 -8.07 -9.15 0.27
N SER A 58 -7.54 -7.96 -0.03
CA SER A 58 -7.25 -6.93 0.98
C SER A 58 -8.12 -5.69 0.84
N LYS A 59 -9.10 -5.54 1.74
CA LYS A 59 -9.84 -4.28 1.94
C LYS A 59 -8.94 -3.12 2.36
N PHE A 60 -7.84 -3.42 3.06
CA PHE A 60 -6.86 -2.44 3.48
C PHE A 60 -6.12 -1.82 2.29
N VAL A 61 -5.69 -2.65 1.34
CA VAL A 61 -5.11 -2.18 0.06
C VAL A 61 -6.16 -1.40 -0.72
N LYS A 62 -7.38 -1.91 -0.87
CA LYS A 62 -8.48 -1.18 -1.57
C LYS A 62 -8.76 0.19 -0.97
N PHE A 63 -8.76 0.30 0.35
CA PHE A 63 -8.96 1.57 1.04
C PHE A 63 -7.86 2.58 0.67
N HIS A 64 -6.59 2.19 0.77
CA HIS A 64 -5.47 3.07 0.44
C HIS A 64 -5.42 3.41 -1.06
N SER A 65 -5.72 2.44 -1.94
CA SER A 65 -5.86 2.67 -3.38
C SER A 65 -6.95 3.70 -3.67
N MET A 66 -8.16 3.55 -3.11
CA MET A 66 -9.24 4.50 -3.33
C MET A 66 -8.90 5.89 -2.76
N GLN A 67 -8.27 5.94 -1.59
CA GLN A 67 -7.82 7.20 -1.02
C GLN A 67 -6.78 7.91 -1.92
N ALA A 68 -5.86 7.17 -2.55
CA ALA A 68 -4.91 7.71 -3.52
C ALA A 68 -5.60 8.20 -4.82
N ILE A 69 -6.62 7.48 -5.31
CA ILE A 69 -7.44 7.91 -6.46
C ILE A 69 -8.15 9.23 -6.15
N LEU A 70 -8.81 9.33 -5.00
CA LEU A 70 -9.53 10.55 -4.60
C LEU A 70 -8.58 11.72 -4.41
N LEU A 71 -7.40 11.49 -3.83
CA LEU A 71 -6.39 12.53 -3.67
C LEU A 71 -5.86 13.01 -5.03
N SER A 72 -5.63 12.08 -5.96
CA SER A 72 -5.26 12.40 -7.35
C SER A 72 -6.36 13.19 -8.07
N ALA A 73 -7.63 12.83 -7.86
CA ALA A 73 -8.77 13.55 -8.44
C ALA A 73 -8.89 14.98 -7.90
N VAL A 74 -8.70 15.17 -6.59
CA VAL A 74 -8.64 16.51 -5.97
C VAL A 74 -7.49 17.32 -6.57
N GLY A 75 -6.29 16.73 -6.68
CA GLY A 75 -5.14 17.37 -7.30
C GLY A 75 -5.40 17.75 -8.76
N ALA A 76 -6.04 16.88 -9.54
CA ALA A 76 -6.39 17.14 -10.94
C ALA A 76 -7.38 18.30 -11.10
N VAL A 77 -8.44 18.35 -10.27
CA VAL A 77 -9.42 19.45 -10.28
C VAL A 77 -8.76 20.77 -9.90
N LEU A 78 -7.94 20.80 -8.84
CA LEU A 78 -7.22 22.01 -8.44
C LEU A 78 -6.22 22.46 -9.50
N GLY A 79 -5.48 21.53 -10.11
CA GLY A 79 -4.56 21.80 -11.20
C GLY A 79 -5.26 22.36 -12.44
N PHE A 80 -6.44 21.86 -12.77
CA PHE A 80 -7.26 22.40 -13.86
C PHE A 80 -7.75 23.82 -13.57
N ILE A 81 -8.24 24.10 -12.36
CA ILE A 81 -8.65 25.46 -11.97
C ILE A 81 -7.46 26.43 -12.09
N LEU A 82 -6.29 26.03 -11.59
CA LEU A 82 -5.08 26.85 -11.66
C LEU A 82 -4.62 27.08 -13.11
N SER A 83 -4.72 26.08 -13.98
CA SER A 83 -4.32 26.24 -15.39
C SER A 83 -5.21 27.24 -16.13
N VAL A 84 -6.52 27.24 -15.86
CA VAL A 84 -7.47 28.22 -16.40
C VAL A 84 -7.13 29.64 -15.91
N ILE A 85 -6.84 29.80 -14.62
CA ILE A 85 -6.46 31.11 -14.04
C ILE A 85 -5.16 31.62 -14.67
N ILE A 86 -4.15 30.76 -14.78
CA ILE A 86 -2.85 31.10 -15.39
C ILE A 86 -3.04 31.49 -16.86
N ALA A 87 -3.78 30.70 -17.63
CA ALA A 87 -4.04 30.98 -19.05
C ALA A 87 -4.79 32.31 -19.23
N GLY A 88 -5.78 32.59 -18.37
CA GLY A 88 -6.51 33.86 -18.37
C GLY A 88 -5.62 35.06 -18.04
N ALA A 89 -4.77 34.94 -17.01
CA ALA A 89 -3.83 36.00 -16.63
C ALA A 89 -2.84 36.31 -17.77
N ILE A 90 -2.35 35.28 -18.46
CA ILE A 90 -1.49 35.42 -19.63
C ILE A 90 -2.24 36.13 -20.76
N ALA A 91 -3.45 35.69 -21.09
CA ALA A 91 -4.25 36.28 -22.17
C ALA A 91 -4.53 37.78 -21.94
N VAL A 92 -4.91 38.17 -20.71
CA VAL A 92 -5.12 39.58 -20.34
C VAL A 92 -3.83 40.38 -20.38
N GLY A 93 -2.71 39.80 -19.92
CA GLY A 93 -1.40 40.41 -19.96
C GLY A 93 -0.95 40.78 -21.38
N TYR A 94 -1.17 39.87 -22.35
CA TYR A 94 -0.87 40.12 -23.76
C TYR A 94 -1.84 41.12 -24.41
N ALA A 95 -3.13 41.06 -24.10
CA ALA A 95 -4.13 41.90 -24.75
C ALA A 95 -4.16 43.35 -24.24
N GLY A 96 -3.83 43.59 -22.97
CA GLY A 96 -4.09 44.88 -22.30
C GLY A 96 -2.86 45.74 -21.96
N ASN A 97 -1.65 45.39 -22.44
CA ASN A 97 -0.39 46.01 -22.00
C ASN A 97 -0.13 45.93 -20.47
N TYR A 98 -0.79 45.00 -19.76
CA TYR A 98 -0.63 44.79 -18.31
C TYR A 98 0.50 43.82 -17.96
N GLY A 99 1.60 43.80 -18.73
CA GLY A 99 2.65 42.79 -18.63
C GLY A 99 3.18 42.57 -17.20
N TYR A 100 3.48 43.65 -16.47
CA TYR A 100 3.96 43.56 -15.08
C TYR A 100 2.88 43.05 -14.10
N GLY A 101 1.62 43.45 -14.29
CA GLY A 101 0.51 42.98 -13.47
C GLY A 101 0.24 41.48 -13.67
N ALA A 102 0.31 41.01 -14.92
CA ALA A 102 0.17 39.60 -15.26
C ALA A 102 1.31 38.75 -14.66
N LEU A 103 2.56 39.22 -14.73
CA LEU A 103 3.69 38.55 -14.09
C LEU A 103 3.55 38.45 -12.57
N GLY A 104 3.09 39.52 -11.92
CA GLY A 104 2.79 39.50 -10.48
C GLY A 104 1.70 38.49 -10.12
N ALA A 105 0.61 38.45 -10.87
CA ALA A 105 -0.47 37.47 -10.69
C ALA A 105 0.02 36.03 -10.88
N LEU A 106 0.84 35.77 -11.91
CA LEU A 106 1.43 34.45 -12.14
C LEU A 106 2.32 34.00 -10.98
N GLY A 107 3.12 34.92 -10.42
CA GLY A 107 3.95 34.62 -9.25
C GLY A 107 3.13 34.17 -8.04
N ILE A 108 2.06 34.91 -7.72
CA ILE A 108 1.17 34.58 -6.60
C ILE A 108 0.45 33.26 -6.84
N VAL A 109 -0.13 33.05 -8.02
CA VAL A 109 -0.86 31.82 -8.35
C VAL A 109 0.07 30.61 -8.33
N SER A 110 1.29 30.74 -8.86
CA SER A 110 2.29 29.66 -8.84
C SER A 110 2.73 29.31 -7.43
N PHE A 111 2.88 30.31 -6.56
CA PHE A 111 3.20 30.10 -5.15
C PHE A 111 2.07 29.35 -4.41
N LEU A 112 0.81 29.74 -4.63
CA LEU A 112 -0.34 29.03 -4.05
C LEU A 112 -0.43 27.59 -4.56
N ALA A 113 -0.17 27.36 -5.86
CA ALA A 113 -0.12 26.03 -6.45
C ALA A 113 0.94 25.14 -5.77
N LEU A 114 2.12 25.70 -5.49
CA LEU A 114 3.19 25.01 -4.78
C LEU A 114 2.76 24.61 -3.36
N VAL A 115 2.17 25.54 -2.60
CA VAL A 115 1.69 25.28 -1.23
C VAL A 115 0.65 24.14 -1.22
N ILE A 116 -0.33 24.19 -2.12
CA ILE A 116 -1.35 23.14 -2.26
C ILE A 116 -0.69 21.79 -2.59
N THR A 117 0.26 21.78 -3.52
CA THR A 117 0.98 20.55 -3.92
C THR A 117 1.74 19.95 -2.74
N ILE A 118 2.42 20.78 -1.93
CA ILE A 118 3.12 20.33 -0.73
C ILE A 118 2.14 19.72 0.28
N ILE A 119 0.98 20.34 0.50
CA ILE A 119 -0.05 19.80 1.42
C ILE A 119 -0.52 18.41 0.97
N ILE A 120 -0.76 18.23 -0.34
CA ILE A 120 -1.16 16.93 -0.90
C ILE A 120 -0.06 15.88 -0.65
N ILE A 121 1.20 16.20 -0.98
CA ILE A 121 2.34 15.30 -0.79
C ILE A 121 2.51 14.93 0.70
N VAL A 122 2.32 15.88 1.62
CA VAL A 122 2.37 15.60 3.06
C VAL A 122 1.34 14.55 3.46
N PHE A 123 0.10 14.66 2.96
CA PHE A 123 -0.93 13.65 3.23
C PHE A 123 -0.59 12.28 2.61
N GLU A 124 0.00 12.25 1.41
CA GLU A 124 0.48 11.00 0.79
C GLU A 124 1.55 10.34 1.65
N ILE A 125 2.55 11.10 2.10
CA ILE A 125 3.64 10.59 2.95
C ILE A 125 3.09 10.05 4.27
N ILE A 126 2.19 10.79 4.93
CA ILE A 126 1.57 10.32 6.18
C ILE A 126 0.80 9.01 5.94
N ALA A 127 -0.01 8.95 4.87
CA ALA A 127 -0.76 7.75 4.53
C ALA A 127 0.18 6.57 4.23
N MET A 128 1.28 6.82 3.52
CA MET A 128 2.30 5.84 3.17
C MET A 128 3.02 5.26 4.40
N VAL A 129 3.50 6.13 5.29
CA VAL A 129 4.17 5.72 6.54
C VAL A 129 3.23 4.94 7.44
N ARG A 130 1.97 5.36 7.54
CA ARG A 130 0.94 4.65 8.31
C ARG A 130 0.58 3.31 7.66
N ALA A 131 0.49 3.28 6.33
CA ALA A 131 0.21 2.05 5.59
C ALA A 131 1.29 0.99 5.83
N TYR A 132 2.56 1.38 5.84
CA TYR A 132 3.69 0.49 6.16
C TYR A 132 3.54 -0.17 7.54
N GLY A 133 3.00 0.56 8.52
CA GLY A 133 2.71 0.06 9.87
C GLY A 133 1.37 -0.69 10.02
N TYR A 134 0.72 -1.08 8.92
CA TYR A 134 -0.63 -1.66 8.91
C TYR A 134 -1.67 -0.76 9.60
N VAL A 135 -1.57 0.55 9.41
CA VAL A 135 -2.51 1.52 9.96
C VAL A 135 -3.31 2.17 8.84
N ALA A 136 -4.61 1.90 8.81
CA ALA A 136 -5.56 2.56 7.92
C ALA A 136 -5.78 4.00 8.41
N TYR A 137 -5.00 4.92 7.85
CA TYR A 137 -5.10 6.35 8.13
C TYR A 137 -6.09 7.01 7.15
N ARG A 138 -7.15 7.61 7.69
CA ARG A 138 -8.13 8.39 6.95
C ARG A 138 -7.66 9.84 6.79
N ILE A 139 -7.32 10.22 5.57
CA ILE A 139 -6.99 11.61 5.23
C ILE A 139 -8.24 12.48 5.48
N PRO A 140 -8.11 13.66 6.12
CA PRO A 140 -9.22 14.59 6.25
C PRO A 140 -9.89 14.89 4.90
N LEU A 141 -11.21 15.15 4.92
CA LEU A 141 -12.07 15.38 3.75
C LEU A 141 -12.35 14.14 2.89
N ILE A 142 -11.34 13.36 2.48
CA ILE A 142 -11.52 12.27 1.50
C ILE A 142 -11.54 10.86 2.10
N GLY A 143 -10.99 10.66 3.30
CA GLY A 143 -10.82 9.33 3.89
C GLY A 143 -12.13 8.59 4.18
N ASN A 144 -13.21 9.32 4.49
CA ASN A 144 -14.53 8.72 4.68
C ASN A 144 -15.13 8.24 3.35
N TRP A 145 -14.95 9.02 2.28
CA TRP A 145 -15.36 8.62 0.93
C TRP A 145 -14.58 7.39 0.48
N ALA A 146 -13.26 7.38 0.70
CA ALA A 146 -12.42 6.23 0.41
C ALA A 146 -12.89 4.99 1.16
N ALA A 147 -13.17 5.13 2.46
CA ALA A 147 -13.66 4.02 3.29
C ALA A 147 -15.00 3.47 2.78
N LYS A 148 -15.94 4.36 2.47
CA LYS A 148 -17.26 3.96 1.97
C LYS A 148 -17.16 3.23 0.63
N ILE A 149 -16.42 3.79 -0.34
CA ILE A 149 -16.29 3.21 -1.68
C ILE A 149 -15.52 1.88 -1.63
N ALA A 150 -14.53 1.76 -0.76
CA ALA A 150 -13.75 0.52 -0.60
C ALA A 150 -14.45 -0.56 0.25
N GLY A 151 -15.66 -0.30 0.78
CA GLY A 151 -16.36 -1.23 1.68
C GLY A 151 -15.63 -1.47 3.02
N TRP A 152 -14.90 -0.44 3.49
CA TRP A 152 -14.11 -0.45 4.73
C TRP A 152 -14.95 -0.08 5.96
N GLU A 153 -15.98 0.76 5.78
CA GLU A 153 -16.85 1.23 6.87
C GLU A 153 -17.57 0.05 7.53
N ASP A 154 -18.18 -0.82 6.73
CA ASP A 154 -19.02 -1.95 7.13
C ASP A 154 -18.35 -2.97 8.06
N GLN A 155 -17.00 -2.97 8.18
CA GLN A 155 -16.27 -3.85 9.11
C GLN A 155 -15.85 -3.18 10.42
N ASN A 156 -16.00 -1.86 10.53
CA ASN A 156 -15.54 -1.07 11.67
C ASN A 156 -16.67 -0.33 12.39
N THR A 157 -17.88 -0.29 11.83
CA THR A 157 -19.09 0.28 12.47
C THR A 157 -19.78 -0.67 13.45
N ASP A 158 -19.52 -1.98 13.40
CA ASP A 158 -20.13 -2.96 14.31
C ASP A 158 -19.30 -3.20 15.59
N ALA A 159 -18.20 -2.46 15.79
CA ALA A 159 -17.28 -2.64 16.90
C ALA A 159 -17.72 -1.89 18.18
N GLY A 160 -18.89 -2.27 18.69
CA GLY A 160 -19.22 -2.16 20.13
C GLY A 160 -18.48 -3.20 20.99
N HIS A 161 -17.76 -4.14 20.36
CA HIS A 161 -16.93 -5.13 21.05
C HIS A 161 -15.54 -5.18 20.41
N GLY A 162 -14.54 -5.22 21.27
CA GLY A 162 -13.14 -5.06 20.91
C GLY A 162 -12.65 -6.04 19.84
N GLN A 163 -11.64 -5.56 19.10
CA GLN A 163 -10.61 -6.37 18.47
C GLN A 163 -11.06 -7.68 17.83
N ARG A 164 -11.61 -7.66 16.62
CA ARG A 164 -11.42 -8.76 15.66
C ARG A 164 -11.25 -8.17 14.28
N GLY A 165 -10.00 -8.06 13.83
CA GLY A 165 -9.69 -7.91 12.42
C GLY A 165 -10.39 -9.05 11.68
N ALA A 166 -11.34 -8.68 10.81
CA ALA A 166 -12.09 -9.64 10.02
C ALA A 166 -11.09 -10.49 9.22
N TYR A 167 -11.04 -11.76 9.60
CA TYR A 167 -10.34 -12.82 8.92
C TYR A 167 -10.88 -12.88 7.49
N TYR A 168 -10.10 -12.46 6.50
CA TYR A 168 -10.23 -13.05 5.18
C TYR A 168 -9.39 -14.31 5.23
N PRO A 169 -9.97 -15.52 5.22
CA PRO A 169 -9.20 -16.66 4.81
C PRO A 169 -8.77 -16.35 3.37
N SER A 170 -7.48 -16.06 3.19
CA SER A 170 -6.85 -16.21 1.89
C SER A 170 -7.31 -17.56 1.35
N ALA A 171 -7.74 -17.62 0.09
CA ALA A 171 -8.11 -18.88 -0.54
C ALA A 171 -6.96 -19.92 -0.50
N ALA A 172 -5.74 -19.52 -0.12
CA ALA A 172 -4.62 -20.42 0.17
C ALA A 172 -4.72 -21.17 1.52
N ALA A 173 -5.62 -20.79 2.42
CA ALA A 173 -5.83 -21.46 3.72
C ALA A 173 -6.85 -22.61 3.65
N ALA A 174 -7.43 -22.88 2.47
CA ALA A 174 -8.37 -23.98 2.24
C ALA A 174 -7.71 -25.26 1.68
N ALA A 175 -6.37 -25.34 1.67
CA ALA A 175 -5.71 -26.61 1.44
C ALA A 175 -5.82 -27.46 2.72
N PRO A 176 -6.43 -28.66 2.69
CA PRO A 176 -6.41 -29.54 3.84
C PRO A 176 -4.96 -29.93 4.11
N GLN A 177 -4.44 -29.56 5.27
CA GLN A 177 -3.30 -30.26 5.83
C GLN A 177 -3.77 -31.68 6.13
N GLN A 178 -3.48 -32.61 5.23
CA GLN A 178 -3.58 -34.03 5.50
C GLN A 178 -2.57 -34.37 6.60
N GLY A 179 -3.10 -34.61 7.80
CA GLY A 179 -2.37 -35.27 8.86
C GLY A 179 -2.33 -36.77 8.63
N THR A 180 -1.14 -37.35 8.72
CA THR A 180 -0.87 -38.73 9.16
C THR A 180 0.44 -38.64 9.96
N SER A 181 0.39 -38.42 11.28
CA SER A 181 0.32 -39.44 12.33
C SER A 181 1.48 -40.44 12.30
N ASP A 182 2.34 -40.31 13.30
CA ASP A 182 2.98 -41.39 14.07
C ASP A 182 3.64 -42.55 13.32
N GLN A 183 4.99 -42.52 13.32
CA GLN A 183 5.77 -43.74 13.51
C GLN A 183 7.06 -43.38 14.27
N ALA A 184 6.96 -43.41 15.59
CA ALA A 184 8.07 -43.73 16.47
C ALA A 184 8.17 -45.26 16.53
N THR A 185 9.30 -45.82 16.11
CA THR A 185 9.65 -47.21 16.37
C THR A 185 11.11 -47.24 16.81
N ASP A 186 11.28 -47.41 18.12
CA ASP A 186 12.26 -48.23 18.82
C ASP A 186 13.40 -48.81 17.97
N ALA A 187 14.63 -48.34 18.25
CA ALA A 187 15.85 -49.09 18.00
C ALA A 187 16.40 -49.58 19.35
N PRO A 188 16.59 -50.91 19.54
CA PRO A 188 17.10 -51.43 20.80
C PRO A 188 18.63 -51.31 20.90
N ASP A 189 19.05 -50.97 22.11
CA ASP A 189 20.38 -51.07 22.69
C ASP A 189 20.86 -52.53 22.65
N GLU A 190 21.96 -52.79 21.93
CA GLU A 190 22.62 -54.09 21.90
C GLU A 190 24.07 -53.91 22.39
N SER A 191 24.21 -53.98 23.71
CA SER A 191 25.48 -54.04 24.43
C SER A 191 25.57 -55.36 25.21
N ALA A 192 26.24 -56.38 24.63
CA ALA A 192 26.83 -57.50 25.37
C ALA A 192 27.88 -58.29 24.54
N GLU A 193 29.13 -58.21 24.99
CA GLU A 193 30.31 -59.10 24.80
C GLU A 193 30.06 -60.60 25.13
N PRO A 194 31.03 -61.58 25.03
CA PRO A 194 32.48 -61.54 24.69
C PRO A 194 33.06 -62.68 23.79
N ALA A 195 34.32 -62.48 23.32
CA ALA A 195 35.53 -63.34 23.16
C ALA A 195 35.49 -64.89 22.92
N PRO A 196 36.62 -65.61 22.69
CA PRO A 196 37.88 -65.36 21.94
C PRO A 196 38.19 -66.51 20.93
N THR A 197 39.20 -66.40 20.05
CA THR A 197 40.33 -67.38 19.90
C THR A 197 41.17 -67.24 18.61
N ALA A 198 42.50 -67.30 18.83
CA ALA A 198 43.56 -67.92 18.03
C ALA A 198 44.14 -67.23 16.77
N GLU A 199 45.40 -66.80 16.93
CA GLU A 199 46.44 -66.73 15.88
C GLU A 199 46.76 -68.15 15.31
N PRO A 200 47.45 -68.30 14.17
CA PRO A 200 48.93 -68.20 14.17
C PRO A 200 49.55 -67.51 12.94
N GLU A 201 50.81 -67.12 13.13
CA GLU A 201 51.82 -66.72 12.15
C GLU A 201 52.01 -67.71 10.98
N SER A 202 52.37 -67.20 9.80
CA SER A 202 53.20 -67.89 8.79
C SER A 202 53.62 -66.89 7.70
N SER A 203 54.86 -66.38 7.73
CA SER A 203 56.01 -66.87 6.95
C SER A 203 55.91 -66.67 5.42
N GLY A 204 56.67 -65.69 4.92
CA GLY A 204 57.61 -65.85 3.81
C GLY A 204 57.08 -66.17 2.42
N LYS A 205 57.29 -65.22 1.49
CA LYS A 205 58.05 -65.41 0.24
C LYS A 205 58.36 -64.06 -0.40
#